data_AF-A0A7L5RVN1-F1
#
_entry.id   AF-A0A7L5RVN1-F1
#
_cell.length_a   1.000
_cell.length_b   1.000
_cell.length_c   1.000
_cell.angle_alpha   90.00
_cell.angle_beta   90.00
_cell.angle_gamma   90.00
#
_symmetry.space_group_name_H-M   'P 1'
#
loop_
_entity.id
_entity.type
_entity.pdbx_description
1 polymer ?
#
loop_
_entity_poly.entity_id
_entity_poly.type
_entity_poly.pdbx_seq_one_letter_code
_entity_poly.pdbx_strand_id
1 'polypeptide(L)'
;MRDLGMPDGHGVLITRIAVDSAAAMAGLKAVDVIQSVDGQVFDQTNQLMSYLTSRKAGAVVELKVWRGQRSIPLTATLKGTAAALAAPAPGSEIYCYATAFPQFPAIGGSVYWQSTPFALPGATRNNANEQGKIVGQQFKQYLISQGMGAKTVEAAFGICANGLANAANSLQATESARTLSAFTSTGSAGVTINWAP
;
A
#
# COMPACT_ATOMS: atom_id res chain seq x y z
N MET A 1 -19.55 2.98 -10.34
CA MET A 1 -20.61 3.04 -9.29
C MET A 1 -21.93 2.51 -9.81
N ARG A 2 -22.43 2.99 -10.96
CA ARG A 2 -23.58 2.39 -11.67
C ARG A 2 -23.43 0.88 -11.92
N ASP A 3 -22.23 0.44 -12.31
CA ASP A 3 -21.95 -0.99 -12.55
C ASP A 3 -21.99 -1.85 -11.28
N LEU A 4 -21.97 -1.23 -10.10
CA LEU A 4 -22.10 -1.91 -8.80
C LEU A 4 -23.56 -1.96 -8.30
N GLY A 5 -24.52 -1.47 -9.11
CA GLY A 5 -25.94 -1.46 -8.79
C GLY A 5 -26.34 -0.45 -7.70
N MET A 6 -25.51 0.56 -7.42
CA MET A 6 -25.79 1.55 -6.37
C MET A 6 -26.86 2.56 -6.80
N PRO A 7 -27.92 2.79 -6.00
CA PRO A 7 -28.97 3.76 -6.31
C PRO A 7 -28.46 5.20 -6.38
N ASP A 8 -27.61 5.58 -5.41
CA ASP A 8 -27.23 6.96 -5.17
C ASP A 8 -25.80 7.29 -5.64
N GLY A 9 -25.09 6.29 -6.18
CA GLY A 9 -23.81 6.45 -6.89
C GLY A 9 -22.64 7.06 -6.12
N HIS A 10 -22.72 7.14 -4.79
CA HIS A 10 -21.79 7.87 -3.92
C HIS A 10 -21.04 6.93 -2.95
N GLY A 11 -19.87 7.32 -2.45
CA GLY A 11 -19.02 6.47 -1.61
C GLY A 11 -17.55 6.37 -2.05
N VAL A 12 -16.76 5.64 -1.25
CA VAL A 12 -15.35 5.34 -1.54
C VAL A 12 -15.18 3.84 -1.84
N LEU A 13 -14.74 3.54 -3.07
CA LEU A 13 -14.47 2.16 -3.50
C LEU A 13 -13.20 1.60 -2.87
N ILE A 14 -13.33 0.44 -2.24
CA ILE A 14 -12.22 -0.35 -1.72
C ILE A 14 -11.65 -1.21 -2.85
N THR A 15 -10.45 -0.87 -3.28
CA THR A 15 -9.74 -1.63 -4.32
C THR A 15 -8.89 -2.75 -3.74
N ARG A 16 -8.47 -2.64 -2.47
CA ARG A 16 -7.69 -3.67 -1.76
C ARG A 16 -7.85 -3.58 -0.25
N ILE A 17 -7.53 -4.67 0.44
CA ILE A 17 -7.46 -4.76 1.89
C ILE A 17 -6.10 -5.33 2.29
N ALA A 18 -5.39 -4.65 3.19
CA ALA A 18 -4.12 -5.15 3.72
C ALA A 18 -4.37 -6.28 4.72
N VAL A 19 -3.54 -7.34 4.66
CA VAL A 19 -3.56 -8.47 5.61
C VAL A 19 -3.30 -7.94 7.03
N ASP A 20 -3.97 -8.50 8.03
CA ASP A 20 -3.91 -8.10 9.45
C ASP A 20 -4.29 -6.64 9.79
N SER A 21 -4.83 -5.91 8.81
CA SER A 21 -5.31 -4.54 9.01
C SER A 21 -6.60 -4.49 9.82
N ALA A 22 -6.88 -3.32 10.39
CA ALA A 22 -8.19 -3.02 11.00
C ALA A 22 -9.34 -3.30 10.02
N ALA A 23 -9.15 -2.99 8.73
CA ALA A 23 -10.14 -3.21 7.70
C ALA A 23 -10.38 -4.70 7.41
N ALA A 24 -9.33 -5.52 7.37
CA ALA A 24 -9.44 -6.97 7.23
C ALA A 24 -10.18 -7.60 8.43
N MET A 25 -9.82 -7.19 9.65
CA MET A 25 -10.46 -7.66 10.88
C MET A 25 -11.92 -7.24 10.97
N ALA A 26 -12.28 -6.08 10.42
CA ALA A 26 -13.65 -5.60 10.28
C ALA A 26 -14.45 -6.33 9.20
N GLY A 27 -13.83 -7.25 8.44
CA GLY A 27 -14.48 -8.00 7.38
C GLY A 27 -14.75 -7.20 6.11
N LEU A 28 -14.06 -6.06 5.91
CA LEU A 28 -14.06 -5.34 4.63
C LEU A 28 -13.43 -6.21 3.53
N LYS A 29 -13.91 -6.03 2.31
CA LYS A 29 -13.48 -6.78 1.12
C LYS A 29 -13.21 -5.82 -0.03
N ALA A 30 -12.38 -6.27 -0.98
CA ALA A 30 -12.28 -5.58 -2.26
C ALA A 30 -13.66 -5.52 -2.92
N VAL A 31 -13.90 -4.44 -3.66
CA VAL A 31 -15.18 -4.11 -4.32
C VAL A 31 -16.27 -3.61 -3.37
N ASP A 32 -16.01 -3.52 -2.07
CA ASP A 32 -16.88 -2.77 -1.18
C ASP A 32 -16.86 -1.28 -1.51
N VAL A 33 -17.99 -0.60 -1.37
CA VAL A 33 -18.04 0.87 -1.39
C VAL A 33 -18.44 1.36 -0.01
N ILE A 34 -17.53 2.07 0.67
CA ILE A 34 -17.87 2.73 1.95
C ILE A 34 -18.78 3.91 1.64
N GLN A 35 -20.03 3.84 2.09
CA GLN A 35 -21.03 4.90 1.92
C GLN A 35 -20.93 5.91 3.07
N SER A 36 -20.78 5.43 4.30
CA SER A 36 -20.65 6.29 5.47
C SER A 36 -19.76 5.69 6.57
N VAL A 37 -19.20 6.58 7.39
CA VAL A 37 -18.50 6.28 8.64
C VAL A 37 -19.11 7.11 9.77
N ASP A 38 -19.53 6.46 10.85
CA ASP A 38 -20.22 7.07 12.01
C ASP A 38 -21.39 7.98 11.58
N GLY A 39 -22.16 7.52 10.59
CA GLY A 39 -23.29 8.26 10.02
C GLY A 39 -22.92 9.39 9.04
N GLN A 40 -21.65 9.75 8.90
CA GLN A 40 -21.19 10.76 7.93
C GLN A 40 -20.92 10.13 6.56
N VAL A 41 -21.47 10.72 5.49
CA VAL A 41 -21.28 10.25 4.11
C VAL A 41 -19.93 10.71 3.56
N PHE A 42 -19.25 9.85 2.78
CA PHE A 42 -17.96 10.15 2.17
C PHE A 42 -17.90 9.78 0.69
N ASP A 43 -17.65 10.77 -0.16
CA ASP A 43 -17.60 10.58 -1.62
C ASP A 43 -16.20 10.72 -2.21
N GLN A 44 -15.25 11.15 -1.38
CA GLN A 44 -13.86 11.32 -1.78
C GLN A 44 -12.91 10.63 -0.81
N THR A 45 -11.94 9.90 -1.35
CA THR A 45 -10.95 9.14 -0.57
C THR A 45 -10.17 10.03 0.40
N ASN A 46 -9.78 11.24 -0.01
CA ASN A 46 -9.06 12.20 0.84
C ASN A 46 -9.87 12.65 2.07
N GLN A 47 -11.19 12.84 1.92
CA GLN A 47 -12.09 13.20 3.02
C GLN A 47 -12.22 12.05 4.01
N LEU A 48 -12.45 10.83 3.50
CA LEU A 48 -12.51 9.63 4.33
C LEU A 48 -11.18 9.39 5.07
N MET A 49 -10.04 9.54 4.39
CA MET A 49 -8.74 9.38 5.02
C MET A 49 -8.48 10.44 6.10
N SER A 50 -8.76 11.72 5.80
CA SER A 50 -8.65 12.81 6.78
C SER A 50 -9.56 12.59 7.98
N TYR A 51 -10.74 12.01 7.73
CA TYR A 51 -11.64 11.60 8.80
C TYR A 51 -10.95 10.54 9.65
N LEU A 52 -10.66 9.37 9.10
CA LEU A 52 -10.12 8.23 9.85
C LEU A 52 -8.82 8.56 10.61
N THR A 53 -7.92 9.38 10.04
CA THR A 53 -6.66 9.76 10.69
C THR A 53 -6.83 10.74 11.86
N SER A 54 -7.93 11.49 11.92
CA SER A 54 -8.20 12.37 13.06
C SER A 54 -8.78 11.64 14.28
N ARG A 55 -9.03 10.32 14.18
CA ARG A 55 -9.57 9.49 15.26
C ARG A 55 -8.43 8.78 15.96
N LYS A 56 -8.64 8.46 17.25
CA LYS A 56 -7.63 7.80 18.06
C LYS A 56 -7.45 6.35 17.64
N ALA A 57 -6.23 5.85 17.79
CA ALA A 57 -5.97 4.41 17.82
C ALA A 57 -6.88 3.73 18.86
N GLY A 58 -7.44 2.58 18.51
CA GLY A 58 -8.41 1.85 19.31
C GLY A 58 -9.84 2.39 19.22
N ALA A 59 -10.08 3.51 18.54
CA ALA A 59 -11.45 4.01 18.34
C ALA A 59 -12.24 3.04 17.47
N VAL A 60 -13.48 2.77 17.87
CA VAL A 60 -14.42 1.98 17.08
C VAL A 60 -15.19 2.92 16.17
N VAL A 61 -15.27 2.58 14.88
CA VAL A 61 -16.08 3.30 13.90
C VAL A 61 -17.11 2.38 13.27
N GLU A 62 -18.29 2.92 13.01
CA GLU A 62 -19.38 2.24 12.32
C GLU A 62 -19.32 2.55 10.84
N LEU A 63 -19.23 1.52 10.01
CA LEU A 63 -19.16 1.61 8.57
C LEU A 63 -20.48 1.16 7.96
N LYS A 64 -20.99 1.92 6.98
CA LYS A 64 -22.02 1.43 6.06
C LYS A 64 -21.35 1.15 4.73
N VAL A 65 -21.34 -0.12 4.30
CA VAL A 65 -20.71 -0.52 3.04
C VAL A 65 -21.73 -1.07 2.05
N TRP A 66 -21.55 -0.77 0.78
CA TRP A 66 -22.28 -1.41 -0.30
C TRP A 66 -21.51 -2.63 -0.81
N ARG A 67 -22.12 -3.81 -0.74
CA ARG A 67 -21.53 -5.07 -1.22
C ARG A 67 -22.63 -5.98 -1.75
N GLY A 68 -22.50 -6.40 -3.01
CA GLY A 68 -23.45 -7.33 -3.62
C GLY A 68 -24.88 -6.76 -3.64
N GLN A 69 -25.01 -5.52 -4.11
CA GLN A 69 -26.30 -4.80 -4.26
C GLN A 69 -27.08 -4.53 -2.96
N ARG A 70 -26.40 -4.55 -1.81
CA ARG A 70 -27.01 -4.23 -0.51
C ARG A 70 -26.07 -3.44 0.38
N SER A 71 -26.64 -2.62 1.27
CA SER A 71 -25.90 -2.00 2.36
C SER A 71 -25.69 -3.00 3.49
N ILE A 72 -24.45 -3.11 3.97
CA ILE A 72 -24.02 -3.96 5.06
C ILE A 72 -23.41 -3.06 6.13
N PRO A 73 -23.91 -3.09 7.39
CA PRO A 73 -23.22 -2.45 8.50
C PRO A 73 -22.00 -3.29 8.88
N LEU A 74 -20.86 -2.63 9.05
CA LEU A 74 -19.64 -3.22 9.60
C LEU A 74 -19.12 -2.34 10.71
N THR A 75 -18.36 -2.93 11.63
CA THR A 75 -17.72 -2.19 12.71
C THR A 75 -16.22 -2.42 12.60
N ALA A 76 -15.45 -1.34 12.58
CA ALA A 76 -14.00 -1.42 12.52
C ALA A 76 -13.40 -0.80 13.79
N THR A 77 -12.53 -1.53 14.46
CA THR A 77 -11.65 -0.93 15.48
C THR A 77 -10.45 -0.36 14.76
N LEU A 78 -10.33 0.97 14.71
CA LEU A 78 -9.18 1.63 14.15
C LEU A 78 -7.95 1.18 14.92
N LYS A 79 -6.99 0.60 14.21
CA LYS A 79 -5.64 0.54 14.73
C LYS A 79 -5.07 1.95 14.56
N GLY A 80 -4.19 2.37 15.47
CA GLY A 80 -3.39 3.57 15.21
C GLY A 80 -2.82 3.46 13.80
N THR A 81 -2.61 4.60 13.13
CA THR A 81 -1.67 4.64 12.00
C THR A 81 -0.53 3.74 12.41
N ALA A 82 -0.32 2.63 11.68
CA ALA A 82 0.84 1.79 11.92
C ALA A 82 1.97 2.78 12.07
N ALA A 83 2.55 2.86 13.29
CA ALA A 83 3.51 3.88 13.62
C ALA A 83 4.41 3.96 12.40
N ALA A 84 4.50 5.13 11.77
CA ALA A 84 5.35 5.34 10.61
C ALA A 84 6.59 4.52 10.90
N LEU A 85 6.78 3.41 10.14
CA LEU A 85 7.49 2.21 10.58
C LEU A 85 8.45 2.58 11.69
N ALA A 86 8.19 2.11 12.93
CA ALA A 86 9.01 2.40 14.11
C ALA A 86 10.42 2.71 13.64
N ALA A 87 10.82 4.00 13.73
CA ALA A 87 12.08 4.47 13.19
C ALA A 87 13.11 3.39 13.49
N PRO A 88 13.71 2.78 12.47
CA PRO A 88 14.30 1.48 12.66
C PRO A 88 15.37 1.53 13.73
N ALA A 89 15.56 0.40 14.40
CA ALA A 89 16.46 0.22 15.52
C ALA A 89 17.69 1.16 15.41
N PRO A 90 17.88 2.09 16.36
CA PRO A 90 19.05 2.94 16.41
C PRO A 90 20.30 2.07 16.27
N GLY A 91 21.10 2.29 15.23
CA GLY A 91 22.34 1.54 14.96
C GLY A 91 22.44 0.85 13.61
N SER A 92 21.37 0.80 12.80
CA SER A 92 21.51 0.32 11.42
C SER A 92 22.13 1.39 10.53
N GLU A 93 23.21 1.04 9.83
CA GLU A 93 23.87 1.93 8.87
C GLU A 93 23.13 1.96 7.53
N ILE A 94 22.49 0.85 7.16
CA ILE A 94 21.86 0.64 5.85
C ILE A 94 20.35 0.48 5.97
N TYR A 95 19.65 1.10 5.03
CA TYR A 95 18.21 1.13 4.91
C TYR A 95 17.82 0.77 3.49
N CYS A 96 16.80 -0.07 3.34
CA CYS A 96 16.39 -0.59 2.06
C CYS A 96 14.91 -0.33 1.80
N TYR A 97 14.53 -0.33 0.54
CA TYR A 97 13.15 -0.55 0.12
C TYR A 97 13.14 -1.54 -1.03
N ALA A 98 11.98 -2.11 -1.30
CA ALA A 98 11.76 -2.98 -2.46
C ALA A 98 10.56 -2.50 -3.27
N THR A 99 10.59 -2.76 -4.57
CA THR A 99 9.50 -2.47 -5.48
C THR A 99 9.36 -3.59 -6.49
N ALA A 100 8.14 -3.82 -6.96
CA ALA A 100 7.82 -4.79 -7.99
C ALA A 100 6.75 -4.22 -8.91
N PHE A 101 6.89 -4.50 -10.19
CA PHE A 101 5.97 -4.04 -11.23
C PHE A 101 5.77 -5.14 -12.26
N PRO A 102 4.58 -5.16 -12.89
CA PRO A 102 4.34 -6.03 -14.03
C PRO A 102 5.26 -5.66 -15.19
N GLN A 103 5.72 -6.67 -15.91
CA GLN A 103 6.44 -6.52 -17.17
C GLN A 103 5.70 -5.61 -18.16
N PHE A 104 6.43 -4.67 -18.78
CA PHE A 104 5.92 -3.79 -19.84
C PHE A 104 5.61 -4.58 -21.13
N PRO A 105 4.65 -4.14 -21.97
CA PRO A 105 3.84 -2.93 -21.87
C PRO A 105 2.40 -3.27 -21.48
N ALA A 106 2.04 -3.11 -20.20
CA ALA A 106 0.62 -3.10 -19.84
C ALA A 106 0.05 -1.74 -20.24
N ILE A 107 -0.71 -1.72 -21.34
CA ILE A 107 -1.54 -0.59 -21.75
C ILE A 107 -2.56 -0.34 -20.62
N GLY A 108 -2.51 0.83 -19.97
CA GLY A 108 -3.52 1.29 -19.01
C GLY A 108 -3.26 0.99 -17.52
N GLY A 109 -2.44 1.82 -16.86
CA GLY A 109 -2.50 1.97 -15.39
C GLY A 109 -2.07 0.77 -14.54
N SER A 110 -0.91 0.18 -14.82
CA SER A 110 -0.42 -1.01 -14.10
C SER A 110 -0.21 -0.76 -12.59
N VAL A 111 -0.81 -1.63 -11.78
CA VAL A 111 -0.59 -1.70 -10.33
C VAL A 111 0.85 -2.15 -10.04
N TYR A 112 1.48 -1.54 -9.04
CA TYR A 112 2.83 -1.89 -8.58
C TYR A 112 2.84 -2.09 -7.07
N TRP A 113 3.82 -2.84 -6.57
CA TRP A 113 4.02 -3.08 -5.14
C TRP A 113 5.29 -2.38 -4.70
N GLN A 114 5.23 -1.76 -3.53
CA GLN A 114 6.35 -1.00 -3.00
C GLN A 114 6.39 -1.15 -1.48
N SER A 115 7.56 -1.48 -0.93
CA SER A 115 7.75 -1.43 0.51
C SER A 115 7.99 0.00 0.97
N THR A 116 7.68 0.29 2.23
CA THR A 116 8.25 1.43 2.94
C THR A 116 9.73 1.18 3.24
N PRO A 117 10.57 2.23 3.42
CA PRO A 117 11.96 2.03 3.80
C PRO A 117 12.07 1.36 5.18
N PHE A 118 12.91 0.34 5.28
CA PHE A 118 13.18 -0.41 6.51
C PHE A 118 14.70 -0.53 6.72
N ALA A 119 15.14 -0.71 7.97
CA ALA A 119 16.56 -0.95 8.22
C ALA A 119 16.97 -2.39 7.91
N LEU A 120 18.23 -2.54 7.53
CA LEU A 120 18.86 -3.83 7.34
C LEU A 120 20.06 -3.98 8.30
N PRO A 121 19.85 -4.53 9.51
CA PRO A 121 20.91 -4.75 10.48
C PRO A 121 22.03 -5.65 9.92
N GLY A 122 23.29 -5.30 10.21
CA GLY A 122 24.46 -6.05 9.74
C GLY A 122 24.90 -5.76 8.30
N ALA A 123 24.10 -5.02 7.53
CA ALA A 123 24.54 -4.47 6.25
C ALA A 123 25.44 -3.24 6.47
N THR A 124 26.41 -3.09 5.57
CA THR A 124 27.42 -2.01 5.58
C THR A 124 27.40 -1.28 4.24
N ARG A 125 28.04 -0.11 4.17
CA ARG A 125 28.16 0.62 2.89
C ARG A 125 28.75 -0.23 1.76
N ASN A 126 29.68 -1.13 2.10
CA ASN A 126 30.40 -1.92 1.11
C ASN A 126 29.54 -3.03 0.48
N ASN A 127 28.49 -3.50 1.18
CA ASN A 127 27.61 -4.56 0.67
C ASN A 127 26.18 -4.08 0.34
N ALA A 128 25.87 -2.79 0.49
CA ALA A 128 24.53 -2.25 0.27
C ALA A 128 23.94 -2.62 -1.11
N ASN A 129 24.75 -2.57 -2.17
CA ASN A 129 24.29 -2.93 -3.52
C ASN A 129 23.93 -4.42 -3.65
N GLU A 130 24.69 -5.31 -3.00
CA GLU A 130 24.42 -6.74 -2.99
C GLU A 130 23.17 -7.05 -2.15
N GLN A 131 23.06 -6.39 -0.99
CA GLN A 131 21.89 -6.48 -0.12
C GLN A 131 20.62 -6.00 -0.82
N GLY A 132 20.69 -4.94 -1.63
CA GLY A 132 19.55 -4.49 -2.45
C GLY A 132 19.04 -5.59 -3.40
N LYS A 133 19.94 -6.35 -4.02
CA LYS A 133 19.56 -7.48 -4.89
C LYS A 133 18.89 -8.59 -4.10
N ILE A 134 19.44 -8.94 -2.93
CA ILE A 134 18.87 -9.96 -2.03
C ILE A 134 17.47 -9.54 -1.58
N VAL A 135 17.33 -8.30 -1.12
CA VAL A 135 16.06 -7.68 -0.73
C VAL A 135 15.03 -7.75 -1.86
N GLY A 136 15.43 -7.41 -3.10
CA GLY A 136 14.54 -7.50 -4.26
C GLY A 136 14.06 -8.93 -4.53
N GLN A 137 14.95 -9.93 -4.40
CA GLN A 137 14.57 -11.33 -4.57
C GLN A 137 13.66 -11.81 -3.45
N GLN A 138 13.93 -11.46 -2.19
CA GLN A 138 13.06 -11.79 -1.06
C GLN A 138 11.68 -11.15 -1.23
N PHE A 139 11.62 -9.91 -1.69
CA PHE A 139 10.38 -9.22 -1.99
C PHE A 139 9.57 -9.92 -3.08
N LYS A 140 10.23 -10.37 -4.15
CA LYS A 140 9.62 -11.19 -5.20
C LYS A 140 8.98 -12.45 -4.62
N GLN A 141 9.73 -13.20 -3.82
CA GLN A 141 9.25 -14.45 -3.20
C GLN A 141 8.09 -14.17 -2.25
N TYR A 142 8.18 -13.10 -1.46
CA TYR A 142 7.09 -12.65 -0.60
C TYR A 142 5.82 -12.40 -1.42
N LEU A 143 5.87 -11.59 -2.48
CA LEU A 143 4.70 -11.31 -3.30
C LEU A 143 4.12 -12.58 -3.96
N ILE A 144 4.97 -13.51 -4.42
CA ILE A 144 4.53 -14.81 -4.94
C ILE A 144 3.80 -15.62 -3.86
N SER A 145 4.31 -15.64 -2.63
CA SER A 145 3.64 -16.31 -1.50
C SER A 145 2.27 -15.70 -1.17
N GLN A 146 2.08 -14.41 -1.47
CA GLN A 146 0.80 -13.71 -1.33
C GLN A 146 -0.15 -13.96 -2.52
N GLY A 147 0.20 -14.87 -3.44
CA GLY A 147 -0.62 -15.25 -4.59
C GLY A 147 -0.37 -14.43 -5.86
N MET A 148 0.67 -13.59 -5.90
CA MET A 148 1.04 -12.87 -7.12
C MET A 148 1.69 -13.80 -8.14
N GLY A 149 1.31 -13.67 -9.41
CA GLY A 149 1.94 -14.41 -10.49
C GLY A 149 3.43 -14.07 -10.61
N ALA A 150 4.30 -15.08 -10.74
CA ALA A 150 5.75 -14.88 -10.81
C ALA A 150 6.20 -13.94 -11.95
N LYS A 151 5.49 -13.94 -13.07
CA LYS A 151 5.68 -13.01 -14.20
C LYS A 151 5.24 -11.58 -13.89
N THR A 152 4.25 -11.41 -13.01
CA THR A 152 3.71 -10.11 -12.59
C THR A 152 4.69 -9.36 -11.68
N VAL A 153 5.52 -10.08 -10.94
CA VAL A 153 6.51 -9.51 -10.02
C VAL A 153 7.94 -9.83 -10.45
N GLU A 154 8.11 -10.18 -11.73
CA GLU A 154 9.39 -10.62 -12.25
C GLU A 154 10.48 -9.55 -12.11
N ALA A 155 10.10 -8.30 -12.36
CA ALA A 155 10.97 -7.13 -12.28
C ALA A 155 11.08 -6.54 -10.85
N ALA A 156 10.81 -7.35 -9.83
CA ALA A 156 11.03 -6.93 -8.44
C ALA A 156 12.50 -6.63 -8.18
N PHE A 157 12.78 -5.50 -7.54
CA PHE A 157 14.12 -5.09 -7.13
C PHE A 157 14.10 -4.44 -5.75
N GLY A 158 15.27 -4.42 -5.11
CA GLY A 158 15.51 -3.71 -3.87
C GLY A 158 16.65 -2.72 -4.02
N ILE A 159 16.54 -1.58 -3.35
CA ILE A 159 17.59 -0.57 -3.28
C ILE A 159 17.88 -0.29 -1.82
N CYS A 160 19.16 -0.37 -1.47
CA CYS A 160 19.66 -0.07 -0.14
C CYS A 160 20.59 1.13 -0.18
N ALA A 161 20.45 2.01 0.79
CA ALA A 161 21.23 3.23 0.92
C ALA A 161 21.73 3.40 2.36
N ASN A 162 22.79 4.19 2.50
CA ASN A 162 23.30 4.58 3.80
C ASN A 162 22.37 5.61 4.44
N GLY A 163 21.71 5.23 5.54
CA GLY A 163 20.76 6.10 6.25
C GLY A 163 19.37 6.18 5.61
N LEU A 164 18.38 6.40 6.49
CA LEU A 164 16.95 6.44 6.15
C LEU A 164 16.62 7.49 5.09
N ALA A 165 17.18 8.70 5.23
CA ALA A 165 16.88 9.81 4.33
C ALA A 165 17.31 9.51 2.89
N ASN A 166 18.46 8.86 2.70
CA ASN A 166 18.92 8.48 1.36
C ASN A 166 18.03 7.37 0.76
N ALA A 167 17.62 6.38 1.56
CA ALA A 167 16.68 5.36 1.11
C ALA A 167 15.32 5.96 0.72
N ALA A 168 14.81 6.91 1.51
CA ALA A 168 13.57 7.63 1.23
C ALA A 168 13.68 8.51 -0.04
N ASN A 169 14.80 9.21 -0.24
CA ASN A 169 15.04 9.99 -1.45
C ASN A 169 15.11 9.10 -2.70
N SER A 170 15.79 7.94 -2.61
CA SER A 170 15.83 6.97 -3.69
C SER A 170 14.46 6.37 -3.99
N LEU A 171 13.63 6.15 -2.96
CA LEU A 171 12.25 5.71 -3.14
C LEU A 171 11.43 6.76 -3.89
N GLN A 172 11.49 8.02 -3.44
CA GLN A 172 10.76 9.12 -4.08
C GLN A 172 11.22 9.37 -5.52
N ALA A 173 12.52 9.20 -5.81
CA ALA A 173 13.04 9.26 -7.17
C ALA A 173 12.46 8.13 -8.05
N THR A 174 12.35 6.91 -7.51
CA THR A 174 11.73 5.77 -8.18
C THR A 174 10.25 5.99 -8.45
N GLU A 175 9.52 6.62 -7.52
CA GLU A 175 8.12 7.00 -7.72
C GLU A 175 7.99 8.11 -8.78
N SER A 176 8.83 9.14 -8.71
CA SER A 176 8.79 10.29 -9.62
C SER A 176 9.12 9.90 -11.05
N ALA A 177 10.11 9.03 -11.26
CA ALA A 177 10.46 8.49 -12.56
C ALA A 177 9.28 7.77 -13.26
N ARG A 178 8.30 7.31 -12.47
CA ARG A 178 7.09 6.64 -12.97
C ARG A 178 5.92 7.58 -13.24
N THR A 179 6.04 8.85 -12.84
CA THR A 179 5.09 9.92 -13.15
C THR A 179 5.49 10.76 -14.37
N LEU A 180 6.64 10.47 -15.00
CA LEU A 180 7.11 11.19 -16.18
C LEU A 180 6.28 10.88 -17.44
N SER A 181 6.12 11.91 -18.27
CA SER A 181 5.18 12.13 -19.38
C SER A 181 5.24 11.15 -20.57
N ALA A 182 6.01 10.07 -20.50
CA ALA A 182 5.93 8.96 -21.47
C ALA A 182 4.74 8.01 -21.21
N PHE A 183 4.00 8.21 -20.11
CA PHE A 183 2.88 7.36 -19.69
C PHE A 183 1.61 8.19 -19.45
N THR A 184 0.98 8.65 -20.53
CA THR A 184 -0.37 9.20 -20.50
C THR A 184 -1.38 8.06 -20.34
N SER A 185 -1.63 7.60 -19.11
CA SER A 185 -2.83 6.83 -18.81
C SER A 185 -3.33 7.13 -17.40
N THR A 186 -4.63 7.31 -17.29
CA THR A 186 -5.43 7.50 -16.08
C THR A 186 -5.05 6.53 -14.96
N GLY A 187 -4.35 7.03 -13.93
CA GLY A 187 -4.20 6.41 -12.61
C GLY A 187 -3.16 5.29 -12.49
N SER A 188 -1.91 5.61 -12.15
CA SER A 188 -0.92 4.66 -11.64
C SER A 188 -1.22 4.30 -10.17
N ALA A 189 -2.08 3.30 -9.94
CA ALA A 189 -2.46 2.85 -8.60
C ALA A 189 -1.33 2.04 -7.93
N GLY A 190 -0.65 2.62 -6.93
CA GLY A 190 0.41 1.95 -6.15
C GLY A 190 -0.11 1.16 -4.96
N VAL A 191 0.55 0.04 -4.66
CA VAL A 191 0.38 -0.78 -3.45
C VAL A 191 1.58 -0.61 -2.54
N THR A 192 1.47 0.31 -1.58
CA THR A 192 2.43 0.41 -0.47
C THR A 192 2.15 -0.71 0.52
N ILE A 193 3.18 -1.50 0.83
CA ILE A 193 3.16 -2.56 1.83
C ILE A 193 4.21 -2.31 2.90
N ASN A 194 3.90 -2.65 4.14
CA ASN A 194 4.89 -2.66 5.21
C ASN A 194 5.55 -4.03 5.19
N TRP A 195 6.77 -4.09 4.67
CA TRP A 195 7.53 -5.31 4.50
C TRP A 195 9.01 -5.04 4.78
N ALA A 196 9.63 -5.97 5.49
CA ALA A 196 11.07 -6.08 5.70
C ALA A 196 11.43 -7.58 5.60
N PRO A 197 12.64 -7.92 5.15
CA PRO A 197 13.11 -9.29 5.00
C PRO A 197 13.37 -10.00 6.33
#